data_AF-A0A1G6W9Q5-F1
#
_entry.id   AF-A0A1G6W9Q5-F1
#
_cell.length_a   1.000
_cell.length_b   1.000
_cell.length_c   1.000
_cell.angle_alpha   90.00
_cell.angle_beta   90.00
_cell.angle_gamma   90.00
#
_symmetry.space_group_name_H-M   'P 1'
#
loop_
_entity.id
_entity.type
_entity.pdbx_description
1 polymer ?
#
loop_
_entity_poly.entity_id
_entity_poly.type
_entity_poly.pdbx_seq_one_letter_code
_entity_poly.pdbx_strand_id
1 'polypeptide(L)'
;MRAMVLAAISQSTTAAIIVKQIGQEKAASLIRDETGKVVDRYGPEWAENLASSYQAALTPQELQAAKQAFLNRDRAAIMPLMMKVGPIMQAKTEPLLKKAATEALAAAFEQVGKGAAK
;
A
#
# COMPACT_ATOMS: atom_id res chain seq x y z
N MET A 1 3.01 0.31 -2.62
CA MET A 1 1.60 0.33 -2.16
C MET A 1 1.05 -1.05 -1.79
N ARG A 2 0.96 -2.03 -2.71
CA ARG A 2 0.28 -3.32 -2.51
C ARG A 2 0.57 -4.02 -1.18
N ALA A 3 1.84 -4.19 -0.82
CA ALA A 3 2.23 -4.83 0.42
C ALA A 3 1.72 -4.09 1.67
N MET A 4 1.67 -2.76 1.64
CA MET A 4 1.14 -1.94 2.75
C MET A 4 -0.37 -2.11 2.88
N VAL A 5 -1.10 -2.16 1.76
CA VAL A 5 -2.55 -2.42 1.76
C VAL A 5 -2.83 -3.82 2.31
N LEU A 6 -2.11 -4.85 1.84
CA LEU A 6 -2.25 -6.22 2.34
C LEU A 6 -1.95 -6.32 3.84
N ALA A 7 -0.89 -5.67 4.33
CA ALA A 7 -0.54 -5.65 5.74
C ALA A 7 -1.60 -4.97 6.61
N ALA A 8 -2.24 -3.91 6.11
CA ALA A 8 -3.36 -3.26 6.80
C ALA A 8 -4.60 -4.18 6.83
N ILE A 9 -4.91 -4.83 5.72
CA ILE A 9 -6.05 -5.76 5.61
C ILE A 9 -5.88 -6.96 6.54
N SER A 10 -4.69 -7.57 6.58
CA SER A 10 -4.44 -8.78 7.38
C SER A 10 -4.59 -8.57 8.88
N GLN A 11 -4.52 -7.32 9.36
CA GLN A 11 -4.70 -6.96 10.76
C GLN A 11 -6.17 -6.64 11.12
N SER A 12 -7.08 -6.69 10.15
CA SER A 12 -8.49 -6.32 10.35
C SER A 12 -9.36 -7.49 10.82
N THR A 13 -10.35 -7.19 11.66
CA THR A 13 -11.39 -8.15 12.05
C THR A 13 -12.21 -8.62 10.85
N THR A 14 -12.46 -7.77 9.85
CA THR A 14 -13.20 -8.13 8.64
C THR A 14 -12.49 -9.23 7.85
N ALA A 15 -11.16 -9.17 7.73
CA ALA A 15 -10.40 -10.24 7.08
C ALA A 15 -10.56 -11.57 7.84
N ALA A 16 -10.54 -11.55 9.18
CA ALA A 16 -10.77 -12.76 9.98
C ALA A 16 -12.18 -13.34 9.77
N ILE A 17 -13.21 -12.49 9.63
CA ILE A 17 -14.58 -12.93 9.33
C ILE A 17 -14.65 -13.58 7.94
N ILE A 18 -14.05 -12.98 6.91
CA ILE A 18 -13.98 -13.55 5.56
C ILE A 18 -13.33 -14.93 5.60
N VAL A 19 -12.17 -15.06 6.26
CA VAL A 19 -11.48 -16.36 6.43
C VAL A 19 -12.37 -17.39 7.11
N LYS A 20 -13.10 -17.01 8.16
CA LYS A 20 -14.03 -17.91 8.86
C LYS A 20 -15.16 -18.41 7.95
N GLN A 21 -15.64 -17.59 7.03
CA GLN A 21 -16.78 -17.91 6.16
C GLN A 21 -16.39 -18.78 4.95
N ILE A 22 -15.25 -18.51 4.31
CA ILE A 22 -14.89 -19.16 3.04
C ILE A 22 -13.59 -19.98 3.09
N GLY A 23 -12.94 -20.03 4.25
CA GLY A 23 -11.66 -20.70 4.44
C GLY A 23 -10.46 -19.84 4.01
N GLN A 24 -9.29 -20.17 4.55
CA GLN A 24 -8.08 -19.35 4.43
C GLN A 24 -7.60 -19.17 2.98
N GLU A 25 -7.59 -20.23 2.17
CA GLU A 25 -7.08 -20.17 0.81
C GLU A 25 -7.95 -19.30 -0.10
N LYS A 26 -9.28 -19.52 -0.09
CA LYS A 26 -10.23 -18.72 -0.86
C LYS A 26 -10.22 -17.25 -0.40
N ALA A 27 -10.17 -17.01 0.91
CA ALA A 27 -10.05 -15.66 1.45
C ALA A 27 -8.76 -14.96 1.00
N ALA A 28 -7.62 -15.66 1.01
CA ALA A 28 -6.34 -15.10 0.58
C ALA A 28 -6.33 -14.75 -0.92
N SER A 29 -6.96 -15.57 -1.77
CA SER A 29 -7.13 -15.26 -3.20
C SER A 29 -8.02 -14.03 -3.37
N LEU A 30 -9.20 -14.03 -2.77
CA LEU A 30 -10.17 -12.94 -2.88
C LEU A 30 -9.59 -11.61 -2.41
N ILE A 31 -8.96 -11.59 -1.23
CA ILE A 31 -8.32 -10.38 -0.69
C ILE A 31 -7.21 -9.90 -1.64
N ARG A 32 -6.43 -10.79 -2.24
CA ARG A 32 -5.37 -10.43 -3.19
C ARG A 32 -5.95 -9.78 -4.45
N ASP A 33 -7.05 -10.32 -4.97
CA ASP A 33 -7.71 -9.83 -6.18
C ASP A 33 -8.31 -8.44 -5.94
N GLU A 34 -9.05 -8.25 -4.85
CA GLU A 34 -9.59 -6.93 -4.47
C GLU A 34 -8.48 -5.92 -4.15
N THR A 35 -7.40 -6.38 -3.52
CA THR A 35 -6.21 -5.54 -3.30
C THR A 35 -5.56 -5.14 -4.63
N GLY A 36 -5.56 -6.02 -5.64
CA GLY A 36 -5.13 -5.72 -6.99
C GLY A 36 -5.89 -4.54 -7.59
N LYS A 37 -7.23 -4.61 -7.55
CA LYS A 37 -8.11 -3.57 -8.10
C LYS A 37 -7.90 -2.20 -7.47
N VAL A 38 -7.77 -2.13 -6.13
CA VAL A 38 -7.51 -0.84 -5.47
C VAL A 38 -6.09 -0.33 -5.72
N VAL A 39 -5.11 -1.21 -5.91
CA VAL A 39 -3.74 -0.80 -6.29
C VAL A 39 -3.72 -0.23 -7.70
N ASP A 40 -4.47 -0.80 -8.64
CA ASP A 40 -4.56 -0.26 -10.00
C ASP A 40 -5.26 1.10 -10.00
N ARG A 41 -6.31 1.26 -9.19
CA ARG A 41 -7.06 2.52 -9.03
C ARG A 41 -6.23 3.62 -8.37
N TYR A 42 -5.57 3.33 -7.25
CA TYR A 42 -4.90 4.33 -6.41
C TYR A 42 -3.38 4.39 -6.59
N GLY A 43 -2.81 3.50 -7.41
CA GLY A 43 -1.39 3.46 -7.73
C GLY A 43 -0.83 4.78 -8.28
N PRO A 44 -1.52 5.47 -9.21
CA PRO A 44 -1.08 6.77 -9.71
C PRO A 44 -0.96 7.84 -8.61
N GLU A 45 -1.99 7.99 -7.77
CA GLU A 45 -1.99 8.93 -6.64
C GLU A 45 -0.90 8.59 -5.60
N TRP A 46 -0.68 7.30 -5.35
CA TRP A 46 0.42 6.85 -4.50
C TRP A 46 1.79 7.24 -5.05
N ALA A 47 1.99 7.10 -6.37
CA ALA A 47 3.24 7.46 -7.03
C ALA A 47 3.47 8.98 -7.03
N GLU A 48 2.42 9.78 -7.19
CA GLU A 48 2.48 11.24 -7.08
C GLU A 48 2.81 11.69 -5.66
N ASN A 49 2.19 11.07 -4.65
CA ASN A 49 2.52 11.30 -3.25
C ASN A 49 3.98 10.96 -2.94
N LEU A 50 4.50 9.87 -3.51
CA LEU A 50 5.91 9.52 -3.40
C LEU A 50 6.82 10.59 -4.04
N ALA A 51 6.57 10.94 -5.29
CA ALA A 51 7.37 11.93 -6.02
C ALA A 51 7.39 13.28 -5.29
N SER A 52 6.22 13.76 -4.87
CA SER A 52 6.10 15.03 -4.14
C SER A 52 6.73 14.99 -2.74
N SER A 53 6.85 13.81 -2.12
CA SER A 53 7.54 13.65 -0.84
C SER A 53 9.06 13.77 -0.99
N TYR A 54 9.62 13.22 -2.07
CA TYR A 54 11.03 13.43 -2.41
C TYR A 54 11.32 14.90 -2.71
N GLN A 55 10.46 15.58 -3.49
CA GLN A 55 10.62 17.00 -3.79
C GLN A 55 10.52 17.90 -2.54
N ALA A 56 9.66 17.55 -1.59
CA ALA A 56 9.51 18.32 -0.35
C ALA A 56 10.64 18.07 0.65
N ALA A 57 11.20 16.86 0.68
CA ALA A 57 12.20 16.47 1.69
C ALA A 57 13.65 16.76 1.27
N LEU A 58 13.95 16.76 -0.03
CA LEU A 58 15.32 16.76 -0.54
C LEU A 58 15.60 17.98 -1.41
N THR A 59 16.81 18.52 -1.26
CA THR A 59 17.37 19.49 -2.22
C THR A 59 17.69 18.84 -3.58
N PRO A 60 17.89 19.61 -4.65
CA PRO A 60 18.29 19.06 -5.95
C PRO A 60 19.57 18.20 -5.89
N GLN A 61 20.55 18.61 -5.08
CA GLN A 61 21.80 17.86 -4.89
C GLN A 61 21.55 16.54 -4.16
N GLU A 62 20.73 16.55 -3.11
CA GLU A 62 20.36 15.34 -2.39
C GLU A 62 19.50 14.39 -3.23
N LEU A 63 18.64 14.92 -4.10
CA LEU A 63 17.86 14.11 -5.03
C LEU A 63 18.77 13.43 -6.06
N GLN A 64 19.77 14.14 -6.57
CA GLN A 64 20.79 13.56 -7.44
C GLN A 64 21.62 12.50 -6.70
N ALA A 65 22.00 12.75 -5.45
CA ALA A 65 22.71 11.78 -4.61
C ALA A 65 21.85 10.53 -4.35
N ALA A 66 20.54 10.70 -4.05
CA ALA A 66 19.60 9.60 -3.88
C ALA A 66 19.51 8.75 -5.15
N LYS A 67 19.44 9.39 -6.33
CA LYS A 67 19.43 8.70 -7.63
C LYS A 67 20.69 7.86 -7.84
N GLN A 68 21.87 8.43 -7.57
CA GLN A 68 23.14 7.70 -7.71
C GLN A 68 23.23 6.53 -6.73
N ALA A 69 22.90 6.76 -5.46
CA ALA A 69 22.88 5.71 -4.44
C ALA A 69 21.93 4.57 -4.81
N PHE A 70 20.74 4.90 -5.35
CA PHE A 70 19.79 3.90 -5.84
C PHE A 70 20.36 3.08 -7.01
N LEU A 71 20.92 3.73 -8.03
CA LEU A 71 21.49 3.06 -9.20
C LEU A 71 22.66 2.14 -8.82
N ASN A 72 23.48 2.56 -7.87
CA ASN A 72 24.63 1.80 -7.38
C ASN A 72 24.26 0.76 -6.31
N ARG A 73 22.97 0.67 -5.92
CA ARG A 73 22.49 -0.16 -4.81
C ARG A 73 23.20 0.11 -3.48
N ASP A 74 23.66 1.35 -3.29
CA ASP A 74 24.33 1.80 -2.07
C ASP A 74 23.29 2.11 -0.98
N ARG A 75 23.06 1.12 -0.12
CA ARG A 75 22.12 1.25 1.00
C ARG A 75 22.59 2.26 2.05
N ALA A 76 23.89 2.36 2.28
CA ALA A 76 24.42 3.26 3.31
C ALA A 76 24.21 4.72 2.91
N ALA A 77 24.41 5.04 1.62
CA ALA A 77 24.18 6.38 1.10
C ALA A 77 22.68 6.75 0.97
N ILE A 78 21.81 5.80 0.60
CA ILE A 78 20.38 6.12 0.40
C ILE A 78 19.59 6.19 1.72
N MET A 79 19.97 5.45 2.75
CA MET A 79 19.23 5.35 4.02
C MET A 79 18.98 6.71 4.71
N PRO A 80 19.99 7.59 4.91
CA PRO A 80 19.74 8.88 5.55
C PRO A 80 18.77 9.77 4.75
N LEU A 81 18.76 9.65 3.42
CA LEU A 81 17.83 10.38 2.55
C LEU A 81 16.41 9.81 2.67
N MET A 82 16.27 8.49 2.72
CA MET A 82 14.97 7.84 2.96
C MET A 82 14.38 8.20 4.32
N MET A 83 15.21 8.37 5.35
CA MET A 83 14.77 8.82 6.68
C MET A 83 14.18 10.24 6.67
N LYS A 84 14.61 11.11 5.75
CA LYS A 84 14.00 12.44 5.54
C LYS A 84 12.67 12.35 4.81
N VAL A 85 12.59 11.49 3.79
CA VAL A 85 11.38 11.33 2.95
C VAL A 85 10.26 10.60 3.69
N GLY A 86 10.60 9.60 4.50
CA GLY A 86 9.66 8.67 5.13
C GLY A 86 8.49 9.35 5.88
N PRO A 87 8.74 10.27 6.82
CA PRO A 87 7.67 10.94 7.57
C PRO A 87 6.72 11.75 6.66
N ILE A 88 7.25 12.43 5.65
CA ILE A 88 6.43 13.19 4.69
C ILE A 88 5.57 12.24 3.87
N MET A 89 6.18 11.18 3.35
CA MET A 89 5.47 10.16 2.57
C MET A 89 4.36 9.50 3.39
N GLN A 90 4.65 9.15 4.64
CA GLN A 90 3.67 8.59 5.56
C GLN A 90 2.49 9.54 5.75
N ALA A 91 2.74 10.80 6.09
CA ALA A 91 1.68 11.79 6.31
C ALA A 91 0.79 11.98 5.07
N LYS A 92 1.38 12.02 3.88
CA LYS A 92 0.62 12.17 2.62
C LYS A 92 -0.19 10.92 2.26
N THR A 93 0.33 9.75 2.57
CA THR A 93 -0.15 8.49 2.00
C THR A 93 -1.00 7.67 2.95
N GLU A 94 -0.93 7.92 4.26
CA GLU A 94 -1.73 7.20 5.26
C GLU A 94 -3.24 7.25 4.97
N PRO A 95 -3.86 8.40 4.61
CA PRO A 95 -5.28 8.45 4.26
C PRO A 95 -5.61 7.59 3.04
N LEU A 96 -4.76 7.64 2.01
CA LEU A 96 -4.92 6.87 0.78
C LEU A 96 -4.84 5.36 1.05
N LEU A 97 -3.87 4.92 1.86
CA LEU A 97 -3.72 3.51 2.24
C LEU A 97 -4.90 3.01 3.06
N LYS A 98 -5.39 3.80 4.02
CA LYS A 98 -6.58 3.48 4.80
C LYS A 98 -7.80 3.31 3.88
N LYS A 99 -8.03 4.27 2.98
CA LYS A 99 -9.12 4.22 2.00
C LYS A 99 -9.02 2.98 1.11
N ALA A 100 -7.85 2.71 0.54
CA ALA A 100 -7.63 1.54 -0.32
C ALA A 100 -7.87 0.22 0.42
N ALA A 101 -7.39 0.10 1.67
CA ALA A 101 -7.61 -1.10 2.48
C ALA A 101 -9.09 -1.31 2.83
N THR A 102 -9.79 -0.23 3.21
CA THR A 102 -11.23 -0.27 3.49
C THR A 102 -12.04 -0.69 2.26
N GLU A 103 -11.75 -0.13 1.09
CA GLU A 103 -12.45 -0.47 -0.15
C GLU A 103 -12.22 -1.94 -0.55
N ALA A 104 -10.98 -2.43 -0.48
CA ALA A 104 -10.67 -3.81 -0.80
C ALA A 104 -11.37 -4.79 0.17
N LEU A 105 -11.39 -4.48 1.47
CA LEU A 105 -12.11 -5.28 2.46
C LEU A 105 -13.62 -5.27 2.25
N ALA A 106 -14.20 -4.11 1.96
CA ALA A 106 -15.63 -3.99 1.70
C ALA A 106 -16.05 -4.81 0.47
N ALA A 107 -15.30 -4.70 -0.63
CA ALA A 107 -15.55 -5.46 -1.85
C ALA A 107 -15.39 -6.98 -1.65
N ALA A 108 -14.38 -7.40 -0.88
CA ALA A 108 -14.19 -8.80 -0.55
C ALA A 108 -15.34 -9.34 0.33
N PHE A 109 -15.75 -8.59 1.36
CA PHE A 109 -16.84 -8.97 2.24
C PHE A 109 -18.19 -9.07 1.50
N GLU A 110 -18.47 -8.12 0.61
CA GLU A 110 -19.67 -8.14 -0.23
C GLU A 110 -19.74 -9.39 -1.12
N GLN A 111 -18.60 -9.83 -1.68
CA GLN A 111 -18.55 -11.04 -2.49
C GLN A 111 -18.83 -12.30 -1.67
N VAL A 112 -18.40 -12.36 -0.42
CA VAL A 112 -18.76 -13.48 0.46
C VAL A 112 -20.27 -13.50 0.72
N GLY A 113 -20.87 -12.34 0.99
CA GLY A 113 -22.32 -12.22 1.19
C GLY A 113 -23.14 -12.65 -0.04
N LYS A 114 -22.68 -12.31 -1.25
CA LYS A 114 -23.32 -12.75 -2.51
C LYS A 114 -23.14 -14.25 -2.78
N GLY A 115 -22.02 -14.83 -2.35
CA GLY A 115 -21.75 -16.27 -2.49
C GLY A 115 -22.55 -17.15 -1.54
N ALA A 116 -22.95 -16.63 -0.37
CA ALA A 116 -23.75 -17.35 0.62
C ALA A 116 -25.27 -17.39 0.31
N ALA A 117 -25.72 -16.59 -0.67
CA ALA A 117 -27.13 -16.50 -1.08
C ALA A 117 -27.47 -17.40 -2.29
N LYS A 118 -26.55 -18.26 -2.73
CA LYS A 118 -26.74 -19.28 -3.78
C LYS A 118 -26.51 -20.67 -3.21
#